data_AF-A0A8D5G288-F1
#
_entry.id   AF-A0A8D5G288-F1
#
_cell.length_a   1.000
_cell.length_b   1.000
_cell.length_c   1.000
_cell.angle_alpha   90.00
_cell.angle_beta   90.00
_cell.angle_gamma   90.00
#
_symmetry.space_group_name_H-M   'P 1'
#
loop_
_entity.id
_entity.type
_entity.pdbx_description
1 polymer ?
#
loop_
_entity_poly.entity_id
_entity_poly.type
_entity_poly.pdbx_seq_one_letter_code
_entity_poly.pdbx_strand_id
1 'polypeptide(L)'
;MTRTIIITDITQFKPDKDLVCIAGLDIASGECIRPQPYYTLTQCKQDGILPGFKLQGDFSLSGSASAPHLEDYNHTNTHHLGNATTQEFKQILINNASPSLQAGFGVPLQANQKLIYDYDVNNILASIITIQINPTSVYVHLDDKGRLRINFTDGSNNRFIDIPFKDIRYIDYYFRKQTQIALSLITLNAFLRAQEQLFIRVGIGRIWASSQSRGYWFQVNGVYSFPQCWPQVIAYDL
;
A
#
# COMPACT_ATOMS: atom_id res chain seq x y z
N MET A 1 16.57 -16.85 4.55
CA MET A 1 15.75 -17.78 5.36
C MET A 1 14.45 -18.00 4.59
N THR A 2 13.95 -19.23 4.54
CA THR A 2 12.68 -19.51 3.86
C THR A 2 11.53 -18.90 4.66
N ARG A 3 10.71 -18.09 4.00
CA ARG A 3 9.58 -17.38 4.60
C ARG A 3 8.39 -17.41 3.65
N THR A 4 7.20 -17.21 4.20
CA THR A 4 5.97 -17.07 3.41
C THR A 4 5.34 -15.74 3.74
N ILE A 5 5.15 -14.92 2.71
CA ILE A 5 4.49 -13.63 2.81
C ILE A 5 3.13 -13.68 2.13
N ILE A 6 2.16 -12.94 2.68
CA ILE A 6 0.95 -12.58 1.94
C ILE A 6 1.18 -11.21 1.32
N ILE A 7 1.09 -11.12 -0.01
CA ILE A 7 1.22 -9.84 -0.72
C ILE A 7 0.10 -8.91 -0.27
N THR A 8 0.47 -7.69 0.15
CA THR A 8 -0.43 -6.65 0.64
C THR A 8 -0.29 -5.35 -0.13
N ASP A 9 0.64 -5.25 -1.07
CA ASP A 9 0.93 -4.01 -1.78
C ASP A 9 1.36 -4.36 -3.20
N ILE A 10 0.76 -3.71 -4.19
CA ILE A 10 1.27 -3.65 -5.57
C ILE A 10 1.21 -2.19 -6.00
N THR A 11 2.34 -1.52 -5.88
CA THR A 11 2.44 -0.07 -5.95
C THR A 11 3.16 0.35 -7.23
N GLN A 12 2.54 1.25 -7.99
CA GLN A 12 3.15 1.80 -9.21
C GLN A 12 4.29 2.77 -8.86
N PHE A 13 5.50 2.54 -9.39
CA PHE A 13 6.60 3.50 -9.27
C PHE A 13 6.35 4.75 -10.11
N LYS A 14 6.29 4.58 -11.43
CA LYS A 14 6.05 5.65 -12.39
C LYS A 14 5.02 5.22 -13.43
N PRO A 15 4.16 6.12 -13.93
CA PRO A 15 3.14 5.79 -14.91
C PRO A 15 3.67 5.20 -16.22
N ASP A 16 4.90 5.55 -16.60
CA ASP A 16 5.57 5.20 -17.85
C ASP A 16 6.46 3.94 -17.74
N LYS A 17 6.50 3.30 -16.57
CA LYS A 17 7.34 2.12 -16.34
C LYS A 17 6.51 0.92 -15.96
N ASP A 18 6.86 -0.22 -16.52
CA ASP A 18 6.26 -1.52 -16.18
C ASP A 18 6.72 -2.03 -14.80
N LEU A 19 7.60 -1.31 -14.09
CA LEU A 19 8.12 -1.73 -12.80
C LEU A 19 7.14 -1.41 -11.67
N VAL A 20 6.87 -2.39 -10.82
CA VAL A 20 6.01 -2.27 -9.63
C VAL A 20 6.75 -2.68 -8.37
N CYS A 21 6.43 -1.99 -7.27
CA CYS A 21 6.84 -2.40 -5.94
C CYS A 21 5.79 -3.37 -5.40
N ILE A 22 6.16 -4.62 -5.16
CA ILE A 22 5.34 -5.51 -4.35
C ILE A 22 5.87 -5.52 -2.92
N ALA A 23 4.97 -5.55 -1.94
CA ALA A 23 5.34 -5.83 -0.56
C ALA A 23 4.29 -6.77 0.05
N GLY A 24 4.72 -7.54 1.03
CA GLY A 24 3.87 -8.45 1.77
C GLY A 24 4.21 -8.48 3.25
N LEU A 25 3.34 -9.14 4.00
CA LEU A 25 3.54 -9.39 5.43
C LEU A 25 3.88 -10.86 5.62
N ASP A 26 4.98 -11.14 6.30
CA ASP A 26 5.39 -12.48 6.68
C ASP A 26 4.37 -13.11 7.64
N ILE A 27 3.89 -14.31 7.30
CA ILE A 27 2.82 -14.97 8.04
C ILE A 27 3.24 -15.29 9.48
N ALA A 28 4.51 -15.64 9.69
CA ALA A 28 5.00 -16.09 11.00
C ALA A 28 5.28 -14.93 11.96
N SER A 29 5.88 -13.85 11.45
CA SER A 29 6.39 -12.74 12.27
C SER A 29 5.60 -11.43 12.13
N GLY A 30 4.79 -11.28 11.08
CA GLY A 30 4.17 -10.02 10.71
C GLY A 30 5.11 -9.01 10.05
N GLU A 31 6.40 -9.32 9.92
CA GLU A 31 7.36 -8.40 9.31
C GLU A 31 6.97 -8.06 7.88
N CYS A 32 7.10 -6.78 7.51
CA CYS A 32 6.93 -6.36 6.12
C CYS A 32 8.17 -6.74 5.31
N ILE A 33 7.97 -7.38 4.17
CA ILE A 33 9.01 -7.75 3.22
C ILE A 33 8.68 -7.12 1.88
N ARG A 34 9.62 -6.38 1.31
CA ARG A 34 9.62 -5.88 -0.06
C ARG A 34 10.68 -6.63 -0.88
N PRO A 35 10.27 -7.62 -1.69
CA PRO A 35 11.18 -8.39 -2.55
C PRO A 35 11.89 -7.52 -3.60
N GLN A 36 13.18 -7.79 -3.79
CA GLN A 36 14.10 -7.20 -4.76
C GLN A 36 14.84 -8.31 -5.53
N PRO A 37 15.10 -8.17 -6.85
CA PRO A 37 14.71 -7.04 -7.71
C PRO A 37 13.18 -6.90 -7.82
N TYR A 38 12.73 -5.68 -8.13
CA TYR A 38 11.30 -5.39 -8.27
C TYR A 38 10.67 -6.15 -9.44
N TYR A 39 9.40 -6.51 -9.28
CA TYR A 39 8.61 -7.20 -10.29
C TYR A 39 8.16 -6.21 -11.38
N THR A 40 7.88 -6.74 -12.57
CA THR A 40 7.12 -5.99 -13.57
C THR A 40 5.62 -6.25 -13.41
N LEU A 41 4.78 -5.30 -13.81
CA LEU A 41 3.33 -5.50 -13.84
C LEU A 41 2.98 -6.62 -14.82
N THR A 42 3.71 -6.74 -15.93
CA THR A 42 3.61 -7.90 -16.84
C THR A 42 3.83 -9.22 -16.11
N GLN A 43 4.90 -9.32 -15.31
CA GLN A 43 5.16 -10.53 -14.52
C GLN A 43 4.06 -10.78 -13.49
N CYS A 44 3.62 -9.74 -12.75
CA CYS A 44 2.52 -9.89 -11.80
C CYS A 44 1.24 -10.40 -12.47
N LYS A 45 0.92 -9.94 -13.69
CA LYS A 45 -0.23 -10.42 -14.46
C LYS A 45 -0.09 -11.88 -14.88
N GLN A 46 1.08 -12.27 -15.39
CA GLN A 46 1.37 -13.64 -15.81
C GLN A 46 1.30 -14.63 -14.63
N ASP A 47 1.83 -14.21 -13.49
CA ASP A 47 1.93 -15.02 -12.28
C ASP A 47 0.66 -14.96 -11.41
N GLY A 48 -0.30 -14.09 -11.74
CA GLY A 48 -1.52 -13.87 -10.97
C GLY A 48 -1.28 -13.20 -9.60
N ILE A 49 -0.18 -12.46 -9.46
CA ILE A 49 0.20 -11.79 -8.20
C ILE A 49 -0.74 -10.62 -7.94
N LEU A 50 -1.58 -10.75 -6.91
CA LEU A 50 -2.48 -9.72 -6.40
C LEU A 50 -2.41 -9.69 -4.87
N PRO A 51 -2.87 -8.63 -4.19
CA PRO A 51 -2.99 -8.67 -2.74
C PRO A 51 -3.84 -9.85 -2.27
N GLY A 52 -3.32 -10.60 -1.31
CA GLY A 52 -3.83 -11.91 -0.89
C GLY A 52 -3.01 -13.09 -1.42
N PHE A 53 -2.15 -12.90 -2.42
CA PHE A 53 -1.29 -13.96 -2.96
C PHE A 53 -0.23 -14.42 -1.94
N LYS A 54 -0.06 -15.73 -1.75
CA LYS A 54 0.96 -16.30 -0.86
C LYS A 54 2.22 -16.63 -1.66
N LEU A 55 3.29 -15.88 -1.37
CA LEU A 55 4.61 -16.08 -1.94
C LEU A 55 5.52 -16.69 -0.88
N GLN A 56 6.02 -17.91 -1.12
CA GLN A 56 7.08 -18.50 -0.31
C GLN A 56 8.40 -18.43 -1.06
N GLY A 57 9.50 -18.26 -0.34
CA GLY A 57 10.84 -18.25 -0.91
C GLY A 57 11.90 -17.94 0.12
N ASP A 58 13.15 -17.89 -0.32
CA ASP A 58 14.27 -17.52 0.52
C ASP A 58 14.47 -16.01 0.48
N PHE A 59 14.16 -15.36 1.61
CA PHE A 59 14.34 -13.93 1.77
C PHE A 59 15.59 -13.64 2.61
N SER A 60 16.42 -12.73 2.12
CA SER A 60 17.58 -12.20 2.84
C SER A 60 17.64 -10.69 2.71
N LEU A 61 17.93 -9.98 3.80
CA LEU A 61 18.02 -8.53 3.79
C LEU A 61 18.96 -8.05 2.67
N SER A 62 18.51 -7.07 1.88
CA SER A 62 19.33 -6.50 0.83
C SER A 62 20.49 -5.71 1.42
N GLY A 63 21.68 -5.79 0.82
CA GLY A 63 22.81 -4.92 1.18
C GLY A 63 22.55 -3.43 0.93
N SER A 64 21.51 -3.10 0.18
CA SER A 64 21.04 -1.72 -0.06
C SER A 64 19.93 -1.27 0.91
N ALA A 65 19.46 -2.16 1.80
CA ALA A 65 18.47 -1.81 2.81
C ALA A 65 19.03 -0.73 3.73
N SER A 66 18.32 0.38 3.84
CA SER A 66 18.73 1.54 4.62
C SER A 66 17.50 2.27 5.13
N ALA A 67 17.61 2.90 6.30
CA ALA A 67 16.51 3.61 6.90
C ALA A 67 15.92 4.67 5.92
N PRO A 68 14.59 4.79 5.81
CA PRO A 68 13.58 4.05 6.57
C PRO A 68 13.13 2.72 5.93
N HIS A 69 13.72 2.34 4.81
CA HIS A 69 13.33 1.24 3.93
C HIS A 69 14.08 -0.05 4.29
N LEU A 70 13.95 -0.47 5.55
CA LEU A 70 14.61 -1.67 6.06
C LEU A 70 13.94 -2.97 5.60
N GLU A 71 12.73 -2.87 5.03
CA GLU A 71 12.01 -4.00 4.45
C GLU A 71 12.52 -4.43 3.06
N ASP A 72 13.63 -3.90 2.53
CA ASP A 72 14.20 -4.34 1.26
C ASP A 72 14.90 -5.70 1.39
N TYR A 73 14.36 -6.74 0.76
CA TYR A 73 14.89 -8.10 0.80
C TYR A 73 15.21 -8.63 -0.60
N ASN A 74 16.37 -9.26 -0.78
CA ASN A 74 16.59 -10.15 -1.92
C ASN A 74 15.70 -11.39 -1.78
N HIS A 75 15.26 -11.95 -2.91
CA HIS A 75 14.45 -13.17 -2.97
C HIS A 75 15.04 -14.17 -3.96
N THR A 76 15.04 -15.45 -3.58
CA THR A 76 15.39 -16.58 -4.44
C THR A 76 14.45 -17.75 -4.18
N ASN A 77 14.42 -18.73 -5.08
CA ASN A 77 13.64 -19.96 -4.91
C ASN A 77 12.16 -19.70 -4.58
N THR A 78 11.55 -18.73 -5.27
CA THR A 78 10.17 -18.35 -4.97
C THR A 78 9.15 -19.26 -5.63
N HIS A 79 8.09 -19.56 -4.89
CA HIS A 79 6.98 -20.38 -5.38
C HIS A 79 5.63 -19.89 -4.85
N HIS A 80 4.60 -20.23 -5.62
CA HIS A 80 3.23 -19.82 -5.39
C HIS A 80 2.52 -20.86 -4.52
N LEU A 81 1.95 -20.42 -3.40
CA LEU A 81 1.17 -21.28 -2.50
C LEU A 81 -0.35 -21.09 -2.65
N GLY A 82 -0.76 -20.38 -3.71
CA GLY A 82 -2.15 -19.96 -3.92
C GLY A 82 -2.49 -18.68 -3.17
N ASN A 83 -3.79 -18.41 -3.00
CA ASN A 83 -4.27 -17.21 -2.34
C ASN A 83 -4.62 -17.48 -0.87
N ALA A 84 -4.41 -16.46 -0.04
CA ALA A 84 -4.97 -16.40 1.30
C ALA A 84 -6.50 -16.35 1.23
N THR A 85 -7.14 -17.01 2.18
CA THR A 85 -8.57 -16.82 2.42
C THR A 85 -8.83 -15.38 2.87
N THR A 86 -10.06 -14.89 2.68
CA THR A 86 -10.48 -13.57 3.17
C THR A 86 -10.20 -13.41 4.66
N GLN A 87 -10.38 -14.46 5.46
CA GLN A 87 -10.12 -14.43 6.89
C GLN A 87 -8.63 -14.34 7.21
N GLU A 88 -7.77 -15.12 6.55
CA GLU A 88 -6.31 -15.02 6.72
C GLU A 88 -5.80 -13.63 6.35
N PHE A 89 -6.25 -13.09 5.21
CA PHE A 89 -5.86 -11.76 4.76
C PHE A 89 -6.35 -10.65 5.70
N LYS A 90 -7.58 -10.76 6.20
CA LYS A 90 -8.09 -9.86 7.23
C LYS A 90 -7.25 -9.92 8.50
N GLN A 91 -6.94 -11.13 8.97
CA GLN A 91 -6.25 -11.33 10.24
C GLN A 91 -4.82 -10.79 10.19
N ILE A 92 -4.10 -10.99 9.08
CA ILE A 92 -2.73 -10.44 8.96
C ILE A 92 -2.74 -8.91 8.92
N LEU A 93 -3.77 -8.28 8.33
CA LEU A 93 -3.94 -6.82 8.38
C LEU A 93 -4.26 -6.33 9.80
N ILE A 94 -5.14 -7.02 10.53
CA ILE A 94 -5.47 -6.70 11.93
C ILE A 94 -4.23 -6.79 12.82
N ASN A 95 -3.49 -7.90 12.72
CA ASN A 95 -2.32 -8.15 13.56
C ASN A 95 -1.19 -7.12 13.35
N ASN A 96 -1.17 -6.48 12.18
CA ASN A 96 -0.14 -5.51 11.80
C ASN A 96 -0.68 -4.06 11.72
N ALA A 97 -1.91 -3.83 12.20
CA ALA A 97 -2.51 -2.50 12.18
C ALA A 97 -1.94 -1.64 13.32
N SER A 98 -1.38 -0.50 12.96
CA SER A 98 -1.07 0.59 13.89
C SER A 98 -2.32 1.44 14.15
N PRO A 99 -2.46 2.05 15.34
CA PRO A 99 -3.63 2.88 15.65
C PRO A 99 -3.65 4.21 14.87
N SER A 100 -2.51 4.71 14.41
CA SER A 100 -2.38 5.97 13.66
C SER A 100 -1.11 6.00 12.81
N LEU A 101 -1.00 6.98 11.91
CA LEU A 101 0.23 7.13 11.12
C LEU A 101 1.43 7.46 12.01
N GLN A 102 1.24 8.35 12.98
CA GLN A 102 2.29 8.71 13.94
C GLN A 102 2.76 7.48 14.74
N ALA A 103 1.83 6.66 15.23
CA ALA A 103 2.19 5.45 15.97
C ALA A 103 2.92 4.41 15.10
N GLY A 104 2.46 4.21 13.86
CA GLY A 104 3.07 3.24 12.96
C GLY A 104 4.43 3.67 12.44
N PHE A 105 4.61 4.94 12.08
CA PHE A 105 5.89 5.46 11.63
C PHE A 105 6.85 5.80 12.78
N GLY A 106 6.35 5.95 14.01
CA GLY A 106 7.16 6.28 15.19
C GLY A 106 7.66 7.72 15.27
N VAL A 107 7.12 8.62 14.44
CA VAL A 107 7.50 10.04 14.41
C VAL A 107 6.30 10.93 14.69
N PRO A 108 6.48 12.06 15.41
CA PRO A 108 5.42 13.05 15.58
C PRO A 108 4.97 13.59 14.23
N LEU A 109 3.65 13.68 14.02
CA LEU A 109 3.06 14.27 12.81
C LEU A 109 2.19 15.46 13.18
N GLN A 110 2.39 16.57 12.47
CA GLN A 110 1.50 17.73 12.55
C GLN A 110 0.24 17.52 11.72
N ALA A 111 -0.80 18.28 12.03
CA ALA A 111 -2.03 18.30 11.25
C ALA A 111 -1.74 18.62 9.77
N ASN A 112 -2.30 17.83 8.86
CA ASN A 112 -2.10 17.94 7.41
C ASN A 112 -0.66 17.70 6.90
N GLN A 113 0.26 17.23 7.75
CA GLN A 113 1.60 16.86 7.32
C GLN A 113 1.54 15.66 6.36
N LYS A 114 2.19 15.76 5.20
CA LYS A 114 2.19 14.72 4.15
C LYS A 114 3.57 14.09 3.89
N LEU A 115 4.56 14.49 4.69
CA LEU A 115 5.95 14.05 4.55
C LEU A 115 6.58 13.90 5.94
N ILE A 116 7.48 12.95 6.09
CA ILE A 116 8.39 12.85 7.24
C ILE A 116 9.71 13.48 6.80
N TYR A 117 10.23 14.43 7.58
CA TYR A 117 11.47 15.11 7.21
C TYR A 117 12.67 14.18 7.34
N ASP A 118 13.72 14.43 6.55
CA ASP A 118 14.89 13.55 6.53
C ASP A 118 15.73 13.60 7.80
N TYR A 119 15.65 14.69 8.57
CA TYR A 119 16.26 14.76 9.90
C TYR A 119 15.65 13.78 10.91
N ASP A 120 14.44 13.26 10.66
CA ASP A 120 13.78 12.25 11.51
C ASP A 120 14.07 10.81 11.06
N VAL A 121 14.90 10.58 10.03
CA VAL A 121 15.06 9.25 9.40
C VAL A 121 15.40 8.12 10.38
N ASN A 122 16.20 8.42 11.41
CA ASN A 122 16.62 7.43 12.40
C ASN A 122 15.52 7.07 13.42
N ASN A 123 14.45 7.86 13.48
CA ASN A 123 13.30 7.64 14.36
C ASN A 123 12.17 6.88 13.66
N ILE A 124 12.26 6.68 12.34
CA ILE A 124 11.21 6.02 11.57
C ILE A 124 11.25 4.51 11.83
N LEU A 125 10.16 3.95 12.35
CA LEU A 125 10.05 2.53 12.72
C LEU A 125 9.84 1.61 11.52
N ALA A 126 9.12 2.07 10.50
CA ALA A 126 8.80 1.31 9.30
C ALA A 126 8.57 2.27 8.12
N SER A 127 8.80 1.83 6.89
CA SER A 127 8.43 2.64 5.73
C SER A 127 7.05 2.30 5.15
N ILE A 128 6.43 1.19 5.56
CA ILE A 128 5.09 0.78 5.16
C ILE A 128 4.35 0.25 6.38
N ILE A 129 3.18 0.83 6.66
CA ILE A 129 2.35 0.46 7.80
C ILE A 129 0.93 0.13 7.36
N THR A 130 0.24 -0.67 8.16
CA THR A 130 -1.21 -0.85 8.05
C THR A 130 -1.88 0.04 9.08
N ILE A 131 -2.96 0.72 8.72
CA ILE A 131 -3.86 1.34 9.71
C ILE A 131 -5.30 0.94 9.39
N GLN A 132 -6.09 0.72 10.44
CA GLN A 132 -7.54 0.60 10.31
C GLN A 132 -8.15 2.00 10.37
N ILE A 133 -9.09 2.28 9.48
CA ILE A 133 -9.75 3.59 9.40
C ILE A 133 -11.26 3.43 9.40
N ASN A 134 -11.94 4.48 9.87
CA ASN A 134 -13.39 4.53 9.77
C ASN A 134 -13.78 4.64 8.28
N PRO A 135 -14.59 3.72 7.73
CA PRO A 135 -15.03 3.75 6.33
C PRO A 135 -15.66 5.08 5.90
N THR A 136 -16.36 5.76 6.81
CA THR A 136 -17.00 7.07 6.55
C THR A 136 -16.00 8.23 6.47
N SER A 137 -14.76 8.04 6.94
CA SER A 137 -13.71 9.06 6.92
C SER A 137 -12.89 9.08 5.63
N VAL A 138 -13.16 8.15 4.71
CA VAL A 138 -12.40 7.97 3.47
C VAL A 138 -13.07 8.63 2.28
N TYR A 139 -12.25 9.26 1.44
CA TYR A 139 -12.69 9.79 0.17
C TYR A 139 -11.60 9.68 -0.89
N VAL A 140 -11.90 9.02 -2.01
CA VAL A 140 -11.02 8.88 -3.18
C VAL A 140 -11.45 9.88 -4.25
N HIS A 141 -10.49 10.62 -4.80
CA HIS A 141 -10.73 11.64 -5.83
C HIS A 141 -9.56 11.70 -6.84
N LEU A 142 -9.70 12.57 -7.84
CA LEU A 142 -8.59 12.93 -8.73
C LEU A 142 -8.05 14.32 -8.38
N ASP A 143 -6.74 14.49 -8.48
CA ASP A 143 -6.14 15.83 -8.49
C ASP A 143 -6.37 16.57 -9.82
N ASP A 144 -5.86 17.79 -9.90
CA ASP A 144 -5.86 18.66 -11.08
C ASP A 144 -5.17 18.03 -12.31
N LYS A 145 -4.35 17.02 -12.11
CA LYS A 145 -3.60 16.29 -13.14
C LYS A 145 -4.22 14.92 -13.44
N GLY A 146 -5.42 14.65 -12.94
CA GLY A 146 -6.13 13.39 -13.18
C GLY A 146 -5.50 12.17 -12.50
N ARG A 147 -4.75 12.36 -11.41
CA ARG A 147 -4.11 11.27 -10.65
C ARG A 147 -4.96 10.93 -9.44
N LEU A 148 -5.05 9.64 -9.12
CA LEU A 148 -5.79 9.18 -7.94
C LEU A 148 -5.17 9.68 -6.64
N ARG A 149 -6.05 10.15 -5.76
CA ARG A 149 -5.77 10.71 -4.46
C ARG A 149 -6.76 10.16 -3.45
N ILE A 150 -6.36 10.15 -2.18
CA ILE A 150 -7.20 9.70 -1.09
C ILE A 150 -7.07 10.64 0.10
N ASN A 151 -8.22 10.92 0.70
CA ASN A 151 -8.36 11.55 2.00
C ASN A 151 -8.77 10.49 3.01
N PHE A 152 -8.24 10.57 4.22
CA PHE A 152 -8.68 9.73 5.33
C PHE A 152 -8.42 10.40 6.68
N THR A 153 -9.05 9.86 7.72
CA THR A 153 -8.74 10.21 9.11
C THR A 153 -8.24 8.96 9.82
N ASP A 154 -7.10 9.06 10.50
CA ASP A 154 -6.54 7.93 11.25
C ASP A 154 -7.19 7.76 12.63
N GLY A 155 -6.80 6.73 13.38
CA GLY A 155 -7.36 6.46 14.72
C GLY A 155 -6.96 7.48 15.80
N SER A 156 -6.08 8.43 15.49
CA SER A 156 -5.79 9.60 16.35
C SER A 156 -6.55 10.86 15.93
N ASN A 157 -7.56 10.73 15.06
CA ASN A 157 -8.34 11.83 14.49
C ASN A 157 -7.52 12.83 13.65
N ASN A 158 -6.33 12.44 13.19
CA ASN A 158 -5.55 13.27 12.28
C ASN A 158 -6.07 13.09 10.85
N ARG A 159 -6.34 14.22 10.19
CA ARG A 159 -6.83 14.24 8.81
C ARG A 159 -5.67 14.33 7.83
N PHE A 160 -5.65 13.41 6.88
CA PHE A 160 -4.72 13.38 5.76
C PHE A 160 -5.49 13.63 4.48
N ILE A 161 -5.09 14.67 3.75
CA ILE A 161 -5.80 15.14 2.56
C ILE A 161 -4.87 14.99 1.36
N ASP A 162 -5.42 14.56 0.23
CA ASP A 162 -4.76 14.56 -1.06
C ASP A 162 -3.45 13.76 -1.05
N ILE A 163 -3.50 12.59 -0.39
CA ILE A 163 -2.40 11.63 -0.36
C ILE A 163 -2.40 10.87 -1.69
N PRO A 164 -1.24 10.72 -2.37
CA PRO A 164 -1.14 9.89 -3.58
C PRO A 164 -1.70 8.48 -3.35
N PHE A 165 -2.62 8.03 -4.19
CA PHE A 165 -3.12 6.65 -4.16
C PHE A 165 -2.45 5.85 -5.29
N LYS A 166 -1.62 4.88 -4.91
CA LYS A 166 -0.62 4.24 -5.77
C LYS A 166 -0.84 2.75 -6.01
N ASP A 167 -1.93 2.20 -5.49
CA ASP A 167 -2.35 0.83 -5.77
C ASP A 167 -2.66 0.67 -7.26
N ILE A 168 -1.87 -0.16 -7.95
CA ILE A 168 -1.96 -0.31 -9.40
C ILE A 168 -3.33 -0.81 -9.84
N ARG A 169 -4.03 -1.58 -9.00
CA ARG A 169 -5.31 -2.20 -9.38
C ARG A 169 -6.39 -1.15 -9.52
N TYR A 170 -6.42 -0.18 -8.61
CA TYR A 170 -7.31 0.96 -8.70
C TYR A 170 -6.91 1.86 -9.86
N ILE A 171 -5.61 2.18 -10.00
CA ILE A 171 -5.09 2.98 -11.12
C ILE A 171 -5.53 2.38 -12.46
N ASP A 172 -5.26 1.09 -12.69
CA ASP A 172 -5.60 0.37 -13.91
C ASP A 172 -7.12 0.40 -14.18
N TYR A 173 -7.94 0.07 -13.17
CA TYR A 173 -9.40 0.16 -13.30
C TYR A 173 -9.88 1.56 -13.74
N TYR A 174 -9.39 2.62 -13.08
CA TYR A 174 -9.82 3.98 -13.37
C TYR A 174 -9.37 4.48 -14.74
N PHE A 175 -8.12 4.20 -15.14
CA PHE A 175 -7.63 4.61 -16.45
C PHE A 175 -8.24 3.81 -17.61
N ARG A 176 -8.82 2.63 -17.35
CA ARG A 176 -9.62 1.89 -18.35
C ARG A 176 -11.03 2.44 -18.52
N LYS A 177 -11.63 3.01 -17.47
CA LYS A 177 -12.99 3.58 -17.49
C LYS A 177 -13.03 5.04 -17.95
N GLN A 178 -12.15 5.46 -18.86
CA GLN A 178 -11.89 6.87 -19.24
C GLN A 178 -13.14 7.76 -19.34
N THR A 179 -14.23 7.28 -19.94
CA THR A 179 -15.47 8.03 -20.15
C THR A 179 -16.44 8.02 -18.95
N GLN A 180 -16.19 7.18 -17.93
CA GLN A 180 -17.04 6.96 -16.77
C GLN A 180 -16.30 7.20 -15.44
N ILE A 181 -15.20 7.94 -15.46
CA ILE A 181 -14.36 8.14 -14.27
C ILE A 181 -15.16 8.74 -13.10
N ALA A 182 -15.95 9.78 -13.35
CA ALA A 182 -16.75 10.43 -12.31
C ALA A 182 -17.72 9.45 -11.63
N LEU A 183 -18.45 8.67 -12.43
CA LEU A 183 -19.36 7.64 -11.92
C LEU A 183 -18.59 6.55 -11.15
N SER A 184 -17.44 6.13 -11.68
CA SER A 184 -16.60 5.11 -11.05
C SER A 184 -16.06 5.57 -9.69
N LEU A 185 -15.77 6.86 -9.51
CA LEU A 185 -15.35 7.44 -8.21
C LEU A 185 -16.52 7.52 -7.24
N ILE A 186 -17.71 7.92 -7.70
CA ILE A 186 -18.91 7.94 -6.87
C ILE A 186 -19.21 6.53 -6.34
N THR A 187 -19.21 5.53 -7.23
CA THR A 187 -19.49 4.14 -6.86
C THR A 187 -18.44 3.58 -5.91
N LEU A 188 -17.14 3.80 -6.15
CA LEU A 188 -16.11 3.37 -5.22
C LEU A 188 -16.28 4.00 -3.83
N ASN A 189 -16.49 5.31 -3.77
CA ASN A 189 -16.66 5.99 -2.49
C ASN A 189 -17.92 5.53 -1.74
N ALA A 190 -19.02 5.30 -2.45
CA ALA A 190 -20.22 4.72 -1.86
C ALA A 190 -19.96 3.30 -1.34
N PHE A 191 -19.27 2.47 -2.13
CA PHE A 191 -18.88 1.12 -1.74
C PHE A 191 -18.01 1.13 -0.48
N LEU A 192 -16.93 1.92 -0.45
CA LEU A 192 -16.01 1.99 0.69
C LEU A 192 -16.74 2.42 1.97
N ARG A 193 -17.62 3.43 1.89
CA ARG A 193 -18.40 3.91 3.05
C ARG A 193 -19.41 2.89 3.58
N ALA A 194 -19.85 1.96 2.75
CA ALA A 194 -20.79 0.90 3.15
C ALA A 194 -20.12 -0.29 3.85
N GLN A 195 -18.79 -0.34 3.91
CA GLN A 195 -18.06 -1.45 4.52
C GLN A 195 -18.07 -1.36 6.04
N GLU A 196 -17.95 -2.51 6.70
CA GLU A 196 -17.85 -2.58 8.16
C GLU A 196 -16.43 -2.22 8.62
N GLN A 197 -15.43 -2.68 7.87
CA GLN A 197 -14.02 -2.47 8.20
C GLN A 197 -13.24 -2.09 6.96
N LEU A 198 -12.33 -1.13 7.14
CA LEU A 198 -11.44 -0.63 6.10
C LEU A 198 -10.02 -0.54 6.66
N PHE A 199 -9.08 -1.12 5.94
CA PHE A 199 -7.64 -1.06 6.22
C PHE A 199 -6.95 -0.38 5.04
N ILE A 200 -5.98 0.47 5.34
CA ILE A 200 -5.11 1.06 4.33
C ILE A 200 -3.66 0.75 4.63
N ARG A 201 -2.92 0.45 3.58
CA ARG A 201 -1.47 0.33 3.62
C ARG A 201 -0.89 1.68 3.21
N VAL A 202 -0.16 2.31 4.12
CA VAL A 202 0.45 3.62 3.90
C VAL A 202 1.95 3.45 3.88
N GLY A 203 2.56 3.80 2.76
CA GLY A 203 4.00 3.84 2.59
C GLY A 203 4.54 5.26 2.64
N ILE A 204 5.83 5.37 2.91
CA ILE A 204 6.62 6.55 2.57
C ILE A 204 7.51 6.24 1.36
N GLY A 205 7.56 7.16 0.41
CA GLY A 205 8.43 7.04 -0.76
C GLY A 205 9.90 7.17 -0.39
N ARG A 206 10.78 7.08 -1.39
CA ARG A 206 12.21 7.44 -1.23
C ARG A 206 12.35 8.93 -0.95
N ILE A 207 13.52 9.33 -0.45
CA ILE A 207 13.83 10.73 -0.17
C ILE A 207 13.62 11.59 -1.42
N TRP A 208 12.88 12.68 -1.26
CA TRP A 208 12.63 13.64 -2.32
C TRP A 208 12.78 15.06 -1.78
N ALA A 209 13.43 15.91 -2.58
CA ALA A 209 13.65 17.31 -2.27
C ALA A 209 12.89 18.20 -3.26
N SER A 210 12.10 19.13 -2.71
CA SER A 210 11.66 20.33 -3.40
C SER A 210 12.52 21.52 -3.00
N SER A 211 12.22 22.69 -3.57
CA SER A 211 12.77 23.95 -3.12
C SER A 211 12.45 24.32 -1.66
N GLN A 212 11.44 23.70 -1.04
CA GLN A 212 10.91 24.08 0.28
C GLN A 212 10.97 22.96 1.33
N SER A 213 11.14 21.71 0.91
CA SER A 213 11.04 20.55 1.81
C SER A 213 11.88 19.39 1.30
N ARG A 214 12.53 18.68 2.21
CA ARG A 214 13.23 17.42 1.92
C ARG A 214 12.76 16.36 2.90
N GLY A 215 12.36 15.21 2.37
CA GLY A 215 11.82 14.14 3.21
C GLY A 215 11.18 13.00 2.42
N TYR A 216 10.46 12.16 3.15
CA TYR A 216 9.81 10.96 2.65
C TYR A 216 8.29 11.21 2.62
N TRP A 217 7.71 11.18 1.42
CA TRP A 217 6.31 11.55 1.21
C TRP A 217 5.37 10.37 1.40
N PHE A 218 4.21 10.59 2.02
CA PHE A 218 3.19 9.58 2.17
C PHE A 218 2.58 9.18 0.82
N GLN A 219 2.21 7.91 0.72
CA GLN A 219 1.43 7.32 -0.36
C GLN A 219 0.57 6.19 0.20
N VAL A 220 -0.65 6.04 -0.31
CA VAL A 220 -1.47 4.87 -0.02
C VAL A 220 -1.16 3.80 -1.07
N ASN A 221 -0.64 2.68 -0.60
CA ASN A 221 -0.19 1.56 -1.42
C ASN A 221 -1.28 0.50 -1.63
N GLY A 222 -2.29 0.47 -0.74
CA GLY A 222 -3.41 -0.47 -0.82
C GLY A 222 -4.59 -0.06 0.06
N VAL A 223 -5.80 -0.43 -0.37
CA VAL A 223 -7.07 -0.22 0.35
C VAL A 223 -7.84 -1.54 0.37
N TYR A 224 -8.19 -2.00 1.57
CA TYR A 224 -8.78 -3.32 1.83
C TYR A 224 -10.04 -3.22 2.67
N SER A 225 -11.14 -3.77 2.15
CA SER A 225 -12.48 -3.67 2.71
C SER A 225 -13.01 -5.04 3.13
N PHE A 226 -13.83 -5.04 4.17
CA PHE A 226 -14.50 -6.23 4.69
C PHE A 226 -15.94 -5.89 5.14
N PRO A 227 -16.90 -6.82 4.99
CA PRO A 227 -16.72 -8.20 4.52
C PRO A 227 -16.55 -8.33 3.00
N GLN A 228 -16.85 -7.27 2.23
CA GLN A 228 -16.76 -7.29 0.78
C GLN A 228 -15.48 -6.62 0.31
N CYS A 229 -14.82 -7.21 -0.68
CA CYS A 229 -13.75 -6.56 -1.43
C CYS A 229 -14.35 -5.85 -2.65
N TRP A 230 -13.71 -4.77 -3.11
CA TRP A 230 -14.16 -4.08 -4.32
C TRP A 230 -13.96 -5.01 -5.53
N PRO A 231 -15.04 -5.49 -6.19
CA PRO A 231 -14.94 -6.57 -7.17
C PRO A 231 -14.20 -6.19 -8.44
N GLN A 232 -13.97 -4.89 -8.67
CA GLN A 232 -13.28 -4.41 -9.87
C GLN A 232 -11.75 -4.46 -9.77
N VAL A 233 -11.20 -4.83 -8.60
CA VAL A 233 -9.74 -4.83 -8.34
C VAL A 233 -9.24 -6.16 -7.75
N ILE A 234 -10.03 -7.23 -7.86
CA ILE A 234 -9.72 -8.55 -7.28
C ILE A 234 -9.18 -9.55 -8.30
N ALA A 235 -9.14 -9.15 -9.58
CA ALA A 235 -8.57 -9.91 -10.68
C ALA A 235 -7.91 -8.93 -11.66
N TYR A 236 -6.92 -9.41 -12.41
CA TYR A 236 -6.52 -8.74 -13.63
C TYR A 236 -7.56 -9.03 -14.71
N ASP A 237 -7.93 -8.02 -15.47
CA ASP A 237 -8.63 -8.27 -16.73
C ASP A 237 -7.58 -8.74 -17.74
N LEU A 238 -7.63 -10.05 -18.03
CA LEU A 238 -6.79 -10.74 -19.02
C LEU A 238 -7.32 -10.50 -20.44
#